data_AF-A0A922YQR9-F1
#
_entry.id   AF-A0A922YQR9-F1
#
_cell.length_a   1.000
_cell.length_b   1.000
_cell.length_c   1.000
_cell.angle_alpha   90.00
_cell.angle_beta   90.00
_cell.angle_gamma   90.00
#
_symmetry.space_group_name_H-M   'P 1'
#
loop_
_entity.id
_entity.type
_entity.pdbx_description
1 polymer ?
#
loop_
_entity_poly.entity_id
_entity_poly.type
_entity_poly.pdbx_seq_one_letter_code
_entity_poly.pdbx_strand_id
1 'polypeptide(L)'
;MFAPDTYWRQFELHNNALWPAQLLGPAVLLALAIAIVVGPTRRSEMAMRWGFAGLAVCWGFVAWSFLWQRYAPINWAAQAFAIGFLAQAMGLLSLASVPGLRTTPQPGRRLCALLLIIWATLLHPLLAPAFDRPLAQAELFGVAPDPTAVATLGWLLLTEARSRARRMLLWVLQGATVTWCVISAVTLWTMG
;
A
#
# COMPACT_ATOMS: atom_id res chain seq x y z
N MET A 1 17.70 13.86 -16.35
CA MET A 1 17.93 13.17 -15.07
C MET A 1 17.60 14.16 -13.97
N PHE A 2 16.67 13.82 -13.08
CA PHE A 2 16.18 14.73 -12.03
C PHE A 2 17.21 14.79 -10.90
N ALA A 3 17.51 15.99 -10.40
CA ALA A 3 18.30 16.13 -9.18
C ALA A 3 17.53 15.45 -8.02
N PRO A 4 18.16 14.56 -7.23
CA PRO A 4 17.51 13.83 -6.14
C PRO A 4 16.76 14.76 -5.17
N ASP A 5 17.31 15.93 -4.89
CA ASP A 5 16.72 16.93 -3.99
C ASP A 5 15.35 17.41 -4.48
N THR A 6 15.16 17.58 -5.79
CA THR A 6 13.88 18.02 -6.37
C THR A 6 12.80 16.95 -6.25
N TYR A 7 13.19 15.67 -6.27
CA TYR A 7 12.28 14.54 -6.07
C TYR A 7 11.82 14.45 -4.61
N TRP A 8 12.77 14.47 -3.67
CA TRP A 8 12.47 14.38 -2.23
C TRP A 8 11.66 15.57 -1.72
N ARG A 9 11.90 16.77 -2.27
CA ARG A 9 11.11 17.96 -1.93
C ARG A 9 9.62 17.80 -2.25
N GLN A 10 9.24 16.97 -3.23
CA GLN A 10 7.83 16.72 -3.54
C GLN A 10 7.12 15.98 -2.40
N PHE A 11 7.78 15.01 -1.77
CA PHE A 11 7.23 14.30 -0.61
C PHE A 11 7.06 15.25 0.57
N GLU A 12 8.03 16.13 0.81
CA GLU A 12 7.93 17.14 1.89
C GLU A 12 6.71 18.03 1.74
N LEU A 13 6.50 18.60 0.55
CA LEU A 13 5.36 19.45 0.27
C LEU A 13 4.04 18.67 0.35
N HIS A 14 4.05 17.38 -0.02
CA HIS A 14 2.85 16.55 0.06
C HIS A 14 2.48 16.20 1.50
N ASN A 15 3.46 15.79 2.29
CA ASN A 15 3.30 15.45 3.71
C ASN A 15 2.93 16.67 4.55
N ASN A 16 3.46 17.85 4.25
CA ASN A 16 3.07 19.08 4.95
C ASN A 16 1.62 19.48 4.64
N ALA A 17 1.16 19.30 3.40
CA ALA A 17 -0.21 19.63 3.01
C ALA A 17 -1.27 18.68 3.60
N LEU A 18 -0.88 17.43 3.88
CA LEU A 18 -1.77 16.41 4.42
C LEU A 18 -1.66 16.24 5.94
N TRP A 19 -0.76 16.98 6.61
CA TRP A 19 -0.57 16.85 8.04
C TRP A 19 -1.83 17.32 8.80
N PRO A 20 -2.35 16.55 9.79
CA PRO A 20 -1.89 15.26 10.31
C PRO A 20 -2.65 14.04 9.72
N ALA A 21 -3.53 14.25 8.73
CA ALA A 21 -4.42 13.23 8.17
C ALA A 21 -3.69 11.99 7.63
N GLN A 22 -2.44 12.11 7.17
CA GLN A 22 -1.61 10.97 6.77
C GLN A 22 -1.39 9.90 7.84
N LEU A 23 -1.57 10.21 9.13
CA LEU A 23 -1.46 9.24 10.23
C LEU A 23 -2.70 8.33 10.35
N LEU A 24 -3.84 8.74 9.77
CA LEU A 24 -5.09 7.98 9.87
C LEU A 24 -5.00 6.65 9.13
N GLY A 25 -4.40 6.63 7.93
CA GLY A 25 -4.24 5.41 7.13
C GLY A 25 -3.51 4.30 7.88
N PRO A 26 -2.26 4.54 8.35
CA PRO A 26 -1.49 3.57 9.13
C PRO A 26 -2.24 3.11 10.39
N ALA A 27 -2.83 4.04 11.14
CA ALA A 27 -3.55 3.73 12.37
C ALA A 27 -4.76 2.81 12.12
N VAL A 28 -5.57 3.11 11.11
CA VAL A 28 -6.74 2.30 10.73
C VAL A 28 -6.30 0.92 10.26
N LEU A 29 -5.28 0.82 9.40
CA LEU A 29 -4.82 -0.48 8.90
C LEU A 29 -4.29 -1.37 10.03
N LEU A 30 -3.49 -0.82 10.95
CA LEU A 30 -2.98 -1.54 12.12
C LEU A 30 -4.11 -1.97 13.05
N ALA A 31 -5.08 -1.08 13.33
CA ALA A 31 -6.24 -1.43 14.15
C ALA A 31 -7.04 -2.59 13.54
N LEU A 32 -7.22 -2.60 12.21
CA LEU A 32 -7.89 -3.69 11.51
C LEU A 32 -7.06 -4.98 11.54
N ALA A 33 -5.73 -4.90 11.39
CA ALA A 33 -4.83 -6.05 11.51
C ALA A 33 -4.93 -6.69 12.90
N ILE A 34 -4.93 -5.88 13.96
CA ILE A 34 -5.09 -6.33 15.35
C ILE A 34 -6.47 -6.93 15.55
N ALA A 35 -7.54 -6.31 15.04
CA ALA A 35 -8.90 -6.83 15.12
C ALA A 35 -9.05 -8.20 14.43
N ILE A 36 -8.32 -8.44 13.34
CA ILE A 36 -8.25 -9.75 12.69
C ILE A 36 -7.52 -10.77 13.58
N VAL A 37 -6.49 -10.35 14.32
CA VAL A 37 -5.68 -11.26 15.13
C VAL A 37 -6.36 -11.68 16.42
N VAL A 38 -6.99 -10.73 17.11
CA VAL A 38 -7.59 -10.91 18.43
C VAL A 38 -9.08 -11.21 18.34
N GLY A 39 -9.75 -10.78 17.27
CA GLY A 39 -11.20 -10.84 17.15
C GLY A 39 -11.76 -12.20 16.74
N PRO A 40 -13.05 -12.47 17.05
CA PRO A 40 -13.74 -13.67 16.59
C PRO A 40 -13.84 -13.70 15.06
N THR A 41 -13.97 -14.90 14.49
CA THR A 41 -13.93 -15.15 13.03
C THR A 41 -14.86 -14.24 12.22
N ARG A 42 -16.10 -13.97 12.69
CA ARG A 42 -17.03 -13.04 12.02
C ARG A 42 -16.55 -11.59 12.00
N ARG A 43 -15.92 -11.11 13.09
CA ARG A 43 -15.32 -9.75 13.13
C ARG A 43 -14.07 -9.68 12.26
N SER A 44 -13.31 -10.77 12.16
CA SER A 44 -12.15 -10.87 11.28
C SER A 44 -12.52 -10.71 9.80
N GLU A 45 -13.62 -11.30 9.33
CA GLU A 45 -14.08 -11.10 7.94
C GLU A 45 -14.47 -9.64 7.67
N MET A 46 -15.22 -9.01 8.58
CA MET A 46 -15.59 -7.61 8.45
C MET A 46 -14.35 -6.70 8.43
N ALA A 47 -13.42 -6.90 9.36
CA ALA A 47 -12.17 -6.14 9.42
C ALA A 47 -11.33 -6.31 8.13
N MET A 48 -11.29 -7.53 7.58
CA MET A 48 -10.61 -7.83 6.32
C MET A 48 -11.19 -7.04 5.15
N ARG A 49 -12.52 -6.98 5.04
CA ARG A 49 -13.23 -6.20 4.01
C ARG A 49 -12.98 -4.71 4.15
N TRP A 50 -13.04 -4.17 5.37
CA TRP A 50 -12.70 -2.77 5.63
C TRP A 50 -11.24 -2.46 5.30
N GLY A 51 -10.32 -3.38 5.55
CA GLY A 51 -8.93 -3.22 5.13
C GLY A 51 -8.78 -3.16 3.61
N PHE A 52 -9.48 -4.01 2.86
CA PHE A 52 -9.51 -3.91 1.40
C PHE A 52 -10.12 -2.60 0.89
N ALA A 53 -11.20 -2.12 1.51
CA ALA A 53 -11.81 -0.84 1.16
C ALA A 53 -10.85 0.33 1.45
N GLY A 54 -10.20 0.33 2.62
CA GLY A 54 -9.21 1.33 2.98
C GLY A 54 -8.01 1.33 2.03
N LEU A 55 -7.48 0.15 1.69
CA LEU A 55 -6.40 0.02 0.72
C LEU A 55 -6.82 0.49 -0.68
N ALA A 56 -8.05 0.19 -1.11
CA ALA A 56 -8.57 0.68 -2.38
C ALA A 56 -8.59 2.23 -2.42
N VAL A 57 -9.02 2.86 -1.34
CA VAL A 57 -8.97 4.33 -1.20
C VAL A 57 -7.52 4.84 -1.25
N CYS A 58 -6.59 4.20 -0.54
CA CYS A 58 -5.17 4.56 -0.58
C CYS A 58 -4.57 4.45 -1.98
N TRP A 59 -4.82 3.35 -2.70
CA TRP A 59 -4.33 3.15 -4.07
C TRP A 59 -4.90 4.20 -5.03
N GLY A 60 -6.21 4.48 -4.95
CA GLY A 60 -6.85 5.51 -5.75
C GLY A 60 -6.32 6.91 -5.42
N PHE A 61 -6.10 7.20 -4.14
CA PHE A 61 -5.52 8.45 -3.69
C PHE A 61 -4.10 8.64 -4.23
N VAL A 62 -3.22 7.64 -4.09
CA VAL A 62 -1.84 7.68 -4.62
C VAL A 62 -1.84 7.85 -6.15
N ALA A 63 -2.72 7.14 -6.86
CA ALA A 63 -2.86 7.27 -8.31
C ALA A 63 -3.17 8.71 -8.72
N TRP A 64 -4.10 9.34 -8.01
CA TRP A 64 -4.54 10.69 -8.30
C TRP A 64 -3.56 11.77 -7.83
N SER A 65 -3.23 11.79 -6.54
CA SER A 65 -2.50 12.89 -5.89
C SER A 65 -1.02 12.90 -6.23
N PHE A 66 -0.40 11.72 -6.37
CA PHE A 66 1.02 11.58 -6.61
C PHE A 66 1.30 11.28 -8.08
N LEU A 67 0.81 10.14 -8.59
CA LEU A 67 1.16 9.69 -9.95
C LEU A 67 0.59 10.60 -11.04
N TRP A 68 -0.68 10.98 -10.94
CA TRP A 68 -1.31 11.83 -11.96
C TRP A 68 -0.98 13.31 -11.81
N GLN A 69 -1.18 13.89 -10.61
CA GLN A 69 -1.00 15.34 -10.44
C GLN A 69 0.47 15.77 -10.39
N ARG A 70 1.36 14.99 -9.76
CA ARG A 70 2.75 15.41 -9.53
C ARG A 70 3.73 14.74 -10.48
N TYR A 71 3.54 13.46 -10.79
CA TYR A 71 4.52 12.67 -11.53
C TYR A 71 4.27 12.64 -13.04
N ALA A 72 3.02 12.62 -13.52
CA ALA A 72 2.68 12.62 -14.95
C ALA A 72 3.14 13.85 -15.75
N PRO A 73 3.18 15.08 -15.20
CA PRO A 73 3.77 16.22 -15.91
C PRO A 73 5.27 16.08 -16.16
N ILE A 74 5.94 15.19 -15.41
CA ILE A 74 7.39 15.06 -15.34
C ILE A 74 7.86 13.79 -16.08
N ASN A 75 7.13 12.69 -15.92
CA ASN A 75 7.41 11.40 -16.50
C ASN A 75 6.14 10.83 -17.14
N TRP A 76 6.14 10.72 -18.47
CA TRP A 76 5.00 10.20 -19.22
C TRP A 76 4.59 8.79 -18.78
N ALA A 77 5.55 7.96 -18.33
CA ALA A 77 5.27 6.62 -17.83
C ALA A 77 4.40 6.62 -16.56
N ALA A 78 4.38 7.73 -15.80
CA ALA A 78 3.53 7.88 -14.62
C ALA A 78 2.04 7.81 -14.94
N GLN A 79 1.62 8.17 -16.17
CA GLN A 79 0.23 8.00 -16.60
C GLN A 79 -0.16 6.52 -16.64
N ALA A 80 0.71 5.68 -17.21
CA ALA A 80 0.50 4.23 -17.23
C ALA A 80 0.49 3.66 -15.81
N PHE A 81 1.38 4.13 -14.93
CA PHE A 81 1.38 3.73 -13.52
C PHE A 81 0.10 4.14 -12.79
N ALA A 82 -0.40 5.37 -13.01
CA ALA A 82 -1.65 5.83 -12.39
C ALA A 82 -2.84 4.96 -12.80
N ILE A 83 -2.94 4.59 -14.09
CA ILE A 83 -3.97 3.68 -14.58
C ILE A 83 -3.85 2.30 -13.93
N GLY A 84 -2.62 1.76 -13.82
CA GLY A 84 -2.35 0.50 -13.12
C GLY A 84 -2.77 0.55 -11.65
N PHE A 85 -2.51 1.66 -10.97
CA PHE A 85 -2.91 1.87 -9.57
C PHE A 85 -4.43 1.96 -9.41
N LEU A 86 -5.14 2.61 -10.32
CA LEU A 86 -6.60 2.65 -10.33
C LEU A 86 -7.19 1.25 -10.58
N ALA A 87 -6.62 0.48 -11.50
CA ALA A 87 -7.04 -0.90 -11.74
C ALA A 87 -6.86 -1.77 -10.48
N GLN A 88 -5.72 -1.62 -9.79
CA GLN A 88 -5.49 -2.28 -8.50
C GLN A 88 -6.52 -1.85 -7.45
N ALA A 89 -6.82 -0.55 -7.35
CA ALA A 89 -7.83 -0.02 -6.42
C ALA A 89 -9.22 -0.64 -6.68
N MET A 90 -9.63 -0.74 -7.94
CA MET A 90 -10.90 -1.38 -8.31
C MET A 90 -10.92 -2.88 -7.94
N GLY A 91 -9.81 -3.58 -8.17
CA GLY A 91 -9.68 -4.99 -7.77
C GLY A 91 -9.79 -5.17 -6.25
N LEU A 92 -9.12 -4.34 -5.46
CA LEU A 92 -9.23 -4.34 -3.99
C LEU A 92 -10.67 -4.03 -3.54
N LEU A 93 -11.32 -3.03 -4.15
CA LEU A 93 -12.70 -2.69 -3.84
C LEU A 93 -13.65 -3.85 -4.13
N SER A 94 -13.44 -4.58 -5.24
CA SER A 94 -14.26 -5.74 -5.57
C SER A 94 -14.15 -6.87 -4.53
N LEU A 95 -12.97 -7.04 -3.89
CA LEU A 95 -12.79 -7.96 -2.77
C LEU A 95 -13.53 -7.48 -1.52
N ALA A 96 -13.55 -6.18 -1.25
CA ALA A 96 -14.28 -5.60 -0.12
C ALA A 96 -15.80 -5.75 -0.25
N SER A 97 -16.33 -5.73 -1.48
CA SER A 97 -17.77 -5.67 -1.74
C SER A 97 -18.56 -6.94 -1.40
N VAL A 98 -17.92 -8.11 -1.34
CA VAL A 98 -18.66 -9.38 -1.21
C VAL A 98 -18.09 -10.28 -0.10
N PRO A 99 -18.94 -10.88 0.76
CA PRO A 99 -18.49 -11.81 1.80
C PRO A 99 -17.88 -13.09 1.21
N GLY A 100 -17.06 -13.78 1.99
CA GLY A 100 -16.35 -15.01 1.62
C GLY A 100 -14.82 -14.92 1.72
N LEU A 101 -14.31 -13.91 2.41
CA LEU A 101 -12.89 -13.74 2.72
C LEU A 101 -12.58 -14.30 4.11
N ARG A 102 -11.38 -14.87 4.25
CA ARG A 102 -10.93 -15.51 5.48
C ARG A 102 -9.47 -15.20 5.71
N THR A 103 -9.06 -15.26 6.96
CA THR A 103 -7.66 -15.27 7.33
C THR A 103 -6.98 -16.55 6.90
N THR A 104 -5.74 -16.45 6.44
CA THR A 104 -4.92 -17.63 6.16
C THR A 104 -4.71 -18.45 7.45
N PRO A 105 -4.88 -19.78 7.42
CA PRO A 105 -4.62 -20.64 8.57
C PRO A 105 -3.12 -20.91 8.77
N GLN A 106 -2.27 -20.58 7.79
CA GLN A 106 -0.84 -20.86 7.84
C GLN A 106 -0.11 -19.84 8.74
N PRO A 107 0.50 -20.27 9.86
CA PRO A 107 1.08 -19.34 10.83
C PRO A 107 2.28 -18.57 10.27
N GLY A 108 3.14 -19.22 9.48
CA GLY A 108 4.30 -18.57 8.85
C GLY A 108 3.88 -17.48 7.85
N ARG A 109 2.93 -17.79 6.95
CA ARG A 109 2.37 -16.81 6.00
C ARG A 109 1.70 -15.64 6.71
N ARG A 110 0.99 -15.92 7.81
CA ARG A 110 0.36 -14.89 8.65
C ARG A 110 1.39 -13.98 9.33
N LEU A 111 2.46 -14.55 9.88
CA LEU A 111 3.55 -13.77 10.48
C LEU A 111 4.21 -12.87 9.44
N CYS A 112 4.57 -13.41 8.27
CA CYS A 112 5.14 -12.62 7.18
C CYS A 112 4.21 -11.48 6.74
N ALA A 113 2.91 -11.76 6.60
CA ALA A 113 1.91 -10.75 6.27
C ALA A 113 1.86 -9.61 7.29
N LEU A 114 1.87 -9.92 8.59
CA LEU A 114 1.87 -8.92 9.66
C LEU A 114 3.17 -8.12 9.69
N LEU A 115 4.33 -8.78 9.49
CA LEU A 115 5.62 -8.10 9.43
C LEU A 115 5.67 -7.09 8.26
N LEU A 116 5.12 -7.44 7.09
CA LEU A 116 5.03 -6.50 5.96
C LEU A 116 4.13 -5.30 6.27
N ILE A 117 2.99 -5.52 6.93
CA ILE A 117 2.08 -4.43 7.33
C ILE A 117 2.79 -3.51 8.34
N ILE A 118 3.44 -4.07 9.35
CA ILE A 118 4.20 -3.32 10.36
C ILE A 118 5.34 -2.54 9.70
N TRP A 119 6.09 -3.19 8.81
CA TRP A 119 7.17 -2.56 8.07
C TRP A 119 6.66 -1.35 7.30
N ALA A 120 5.63 -1.54 6.48
CA ALA A 120 5.09 -0.49 5.62
C ALA A 120 4.51 0.71 6.41
N THR A 121 3.92 0.45 7.58
CA THR A 121 3.21 1.49 8.35
C THR A 121 4.10 2.21 9.35
N LEU A 122 5.05 1.52 9.98
CA LEU A 122 5.85 2.06 11.07
C LEU A 122 7.34 2.23 10.73
N LEU A 123 7.92 1.28 9.99
CA LEU A 123 9.38 1.23 9.77
C LEU A 123 9.80 1.93 8.46
N HIS A 124 8.95 1.88 7.42
CA HIS A 124 9.23 2.52 6.14
C HIS A 124 9.53 4.03 6.24
N PRO A 125 8.82 4.81 7.08
CA PRO A 125 9.14 6.23 7.25
C PRO A 125 10.55 6.48 7.81
N LEU A 126 11.09 5.52 8.58
CA LEU A 126 12.42 5.59 9.18
C LEU A 126 13.54 5.41 8.15
N LEU A 127 13.21 4.99 6.92
CA LEU A 127 14.16 5.00 5.80
C LEU A 127 14.55 6.44 5.42
N ALA A 128 13.74 7.47 5.70
CA ALA A 128 14.16 8.84 5.45
C ALA A 128 15.43 9.20 6.24
N PRO A 129 15.43 9.19 7.59
CA PRO A 129 16.62 9.51 8.37
C PRO A 129 17.77 8.52 8.20
N ALA A 130 17.49 7.24 7.89
CA ALA A 130 18.54 6.25 7.61
C ALA A 130 19.35 6.56 6.34
N PHE A 131 18.81 7.37 5.43
CA PHE A 131 19.47 7.87 4.23
C PHE A 131 19.70 9.39 4.31
N ASP A 132 19.93 9.92 5.52
CA ASP A 132 20.21 11.34 5.80
C ASP A 132 19.13 12.34 5.31
N ARG A 133 17.88 11.88 5.14
CA ARG A 133 16.74 12.72 4.77
C ARG A 133 15.88 13.08 5.98
N PRO A 134 15.30 14.30 6.04
CA PRO A 134 14.39 14.67 7.12
C PRO A 134 13.11 13.82 7.08
N LEU A 135 12.53 13.53 8.25
CA LEU A 135 11.26 12.78 8.35
C LEU A 135 10.09 13.44 7.59
N ALA A 136 10.16 14.75 7.36
CA ALA A 136 9.18 15.44 6.53
C ALA A 136 9.15 14.91 5.08
N GLN A 137 10.27 14.37 4.59
CA GLN A 137 10.40 13.74 3.26
C GLN A 137 10.12 12.23 3.28
N ALA A 138 9.65 11.68 4.41
CA ALA A 138 9.39 10.26 4.53
C ALA A 138 8.26 9.78 3.62
N GLU A 139 8.45 8.59 3.07
CA GLU A 139 7.41 7.90 2.32
C GLU A 139 6.45 7.22 3.30
N LEU A 140 5.25 7.77 3.40
CA LEU A 140 4.22 7.32 4.33
C LEU A 140 3.20 6.41 3.63
N PHE A 141 2.77 5.35 4.31
CA PHE A 141 1.67 4.49 3.85
C PHE A 141 0.41 5.31 3.56
N GLY A 142 -0.25 5.01 2.44
CA GLY A 142 -1.47 5.69 2.00
C GLY A 142 -1.23 7.02 1.27
N VAL A 143 0.02 7.47 1.21
CA VAL A 143 0.44 8.73 0.57
C VAL A 143 1.49 8.47 -0.50
N ALA A 144 2.49 7.64 -0.17
CA ALA A 144 3.51 7.18 -1.09
C ALA A 144 3.16 5.80 -1.69
N PRO A 145 3.55 5.53 -2.94
CA PRO A 145 3.19 4.29 -3.62
C PRO A 145 3.84 3.04 -3.00
N ASP A 146 5.10 3.12 -2.59
CA ASP A 146 5.89 1.97 -2.13
C ASP A 146 5.41 1.38 -0.80
N PRO A 147 5.28 2.15 0.30
CA PRO A 147 4.71 1.60 1.54
C PRO A 147 3.26 1.16 1.33
N THR A 148 2.50 1.80 0.43
CA THR A 148 1.14 1.37 0.10
C THR A 148 1.14 -0.01 -0.57
N ALA A 149 2.06 -0.27 -1.51
CA ALA A 149 2.20 -1.57 -2.15
C ALA A 149 2.63 -2.66 -1.17
N VAL A 150 3.61 -2.39 -0.31
CA VAL A 150 4.10 -3.35 0.70
C VAL A 150 3.01 -3.71 1.72
N ALA A 151 2.29 -2.71 2.25
CA ALA A 151 1.16 -2.95 3.15
C ALA A 151 0.05 -3.78 2.48
N THR A 152 -0.23 -3.50 1.19
CA THR A 152 -1.23 -4.24 0.41
C THR A 152 -0.82 -5.69 0.21
N LEU A 153 0.45 -5.95 -0.09
CA LEU A 153 0.98 -7.30 -0.20
C LEU A 153 0.81 -8.07 1.11
N GLY A 154 1.12 -7.44 2.25
CA GLY A 154 0.85 -8.02 3.56
C GLY A 154 -0.63 -8.36 3.77
N TRP A 155 -1.55 -7.44 3.43
CA TRP A 155 -2.99 -7.68 3.56
C TRP A 155 -3.51 -8.80 2.64
N LEU A 156 -3.02 -8.85 1.40
CA LEU A 156 -3.32 -9.91 0.44
C LEU A 156 -2.78 -11.27 0.91
N LEU A 157 -1.60 -11.31 1.51
CA LEU A 157 -1.02 -12.53 2.08
C LEU A 157 -1.79 -13.00 3.32
N LEU A 158 -2.37 -12.08 4.10
CA LEU A 158 -3.23 -12.42 5.23
C LEU A 158 -4.57 -13.04 4.80
N THR A 159 -4.96 -12.88 3.54
CA THR A 159 -6.28 -13.21 3.00
C THR A 159 -6.30 -14.53 2.22
N GLU A 160 -7.38 -15.28 2.40
CA GLU A 160 -7.80 -16.41 1.58
C GLU A 160 -9.25 -16.24 1.13
N ALA A 161 -9.55 -16.76 -0.05
CA ALA A 161 -10.89 -16.72 -0.62
C ALA A 161 -11.42 -18.12 -0.89
N ARG A 162 -12.72 -18.32 -0.65
CA ARG A 162 -13.40 -19.61 -0.88
C ARG A 162 -13.62 -19.89 -2.36
N SER A 163 -13.95 -18.88 -3.17
CA SER A 163 -14.26 -19.06 -4.59
C SER A 163 -12.99 -19.05 -5.46
N ARG A 164 -12.99 -19.84 -6.55
CA ARG A 164 -11.87 -19.90 -7.50
C ARG A 164 -11.58 -18.54 -8.13
N ALA A 165 -12.61 -17.83 -8.57
CA ALA A 165 -12.48 -16.51 -9.19
C ALA A 165 -11.77 -15.50 -8.27
N ARG A 166 -12.13 -15.47 -6.97
CA ARG A 166 -11.47 -14.55 -6.03
C ARG A 166 -10.06 -14.98 -5.65
N ARG A 167 -9.78 -16.29 -5.61
CA ARG A 167 -8.39 -16.75 -5.47
C ARG A 167 -7.56 -16.25 -6.63
N MET A 168 -8.04 -16.39 -7.87
CA MET A 168 -7.35 -15.85 -9.05
C MET A 168 -7.17 -14.34 -8.96
N LEU A 169 -8.19 -13.61 -8.52
CA LEU A 169 -8.08 -12.17 -8.31
C LEU A 169 -7.02 -11.83 -7.26
N LEU A 170 -6.97 -12.51 -6.11
CA LEU A 170 -5.92 -12.32 -5.11
C LEU A 170 -4.52 -12.51 -5.70
N TRP A 171 -4.31 -13.56 -6.52
CA TRP A 171 -3.04 -13.80 -7.20
C TRP A 171 -2.68 -12.68 -8.19
N VAL A 172 -3.65 -12.19 -8.96
CA VAL A 172 -3.43 -11.06 -9.89
C VAL A 172 -3.04 -9.79 -9.13
N LEU A 173 -3.76 -9.46 -8.06
CA LEU A 173 -3.46 -8.28 -7.24
C LEU A 173 -2.10 -8.40 -6.51
N GLN A 174 -1.72 -9.61 -6.09
CA GLN A 174 -0.39 -9.89 -5.54
C GLN A 174 0.70 -9.70 -6.61
N GLY A 175 0.50 -10.24 -7.82
CA GLY A 175 1.42 -10.05 -8.93
C GLY A 175 1.60 -8.59 -9.30
N ALA A 176 0.51 -7.81 -9.31
CA ALA A 176 0.56 -6.37 -9.57
C ALA A 176 1.34 -5.60 -8.49
N THR A 177 1.10 -5.90 -7.20
CA THR A 177 1.85 -5.26 -6.09
C THR A 177 3.34 -5.61 -6.12
N VAL A 178 3.68 -6.88 -6.38
CA VAL A 178 5.09 -7.30 -6.51
C VAL A 178 5.76 -6.64 -7.70
N THR A 179 5.07 -6.57 -8.84
CA THR A 179 5.58 -5.87 -10.04
C THR A 179 5.92 -4.42 -9.73
N TRP A 180 5.05 -3.71 -8.99
CA TRP A 180 5.36 -2.34 -8.56
C TRP A 180 6.60 -2.28 -7.66
N CYS A 181 6.69 -3.15 -6.64
CA CYS A 181 7.86 -3.17 -5.75
C CYS A 181 9.16 -3.41 -6.53
N VAL A 182 9.15 -4.28 -7.54
CA VAL A 182 10.31 -4.51 -8.42
C VAL A 182 10.65 -3.27 -9.24
N ILE A 183 9.64 -2.62 -9.85
CA ILE A 183 9.85 -1.38 -10.62
C ILE A 183 10.44 -0.29 -9.73
N SER A 184 9.91 -0.10 -8.52
CA SER A 184 10.45 0.88 -7.57
C SER A 184 11.88 0.54 -7.17
N ALA A 185 12.16 -0.72 -6.78
CA ALA A 185 13.51 -1.15 -6.40
C ALA A 185 14.53 -0.93 -7.52
N VAL A 186 14.18 -1.24 -8.78
CA VAL A 186 15.03 -0.97 -9.94
C VAL A 186 15.22 0.53 -10.14
N THR A 187 14.17 1.33 -9.97
CA THR A 187 14.24 2.80 -10.10
C THR A 187 15.19 3.39 -9.04
N LEU A 188 15.07 2.98 -7.78
CA LEU A 188 15.96 3.39 -6.70
C LEU A 188 17.41 2.94 -6.96
N TRP A 189 17.62 1.71 -7.42
CA TRP A 189 18.97 1.23 -7.75
C TRP A 189 19.63 2.03 -8.87
N THR A 190 18.85 2.52 -9.85
CA THR A 190 19.39 3.43 -10.89
C THR A 190 19.71 4.84 -10.38
N MET A 191 19.22 5.22 -9.19
CA MET A 191 19.47 6.53 -8.58
C MET A 191 20.72 6.57 -7.69
N GLY A 192 21.31 5.41 -7.36
CA GLY A 192 22.55 5.29 -6.57
C GLY A 192 22.32 4.91 -5.13
#